data_AF-A0A847DJA2-F1
#
_entry.id   AF-A0A847DJA2-F1
#
_cell.length_a   1.000
_cell.length_b   1.000
_cell.length_c   1.000
_cell.angle_alpha   90.00
_cell.angle_beta   90.00
_cell.angle_gamma   90.00
#
_symmetry.space_group_name_H-M   'P 1'
#
loop_
_entity.id
_entity.type
_entity.pdbx_description
1 polymer ?
#
loop_
_entity_poly.entity_id
_entity_poly.type
_entity_poly.pdbx_seq_one_letter_code
_entity_poly.pdbx_strand_id
1 'polypeptide(L)'
;MPIKNKFFSADSSGNLIIPAETAAGMGIKSGDQIKFSEKGSSLTLCLPMRLEKLYIEVTSKCNLNCRTCIRNVWDEAPGEMSEEVFKVILDGLNRFPILPEKIFFGGFSEPLSHPCIIDMISRVS
;
A
#
# COMPACT_ATOMS: atom_id res chain seq x y z
N MET A 1 11.05 5.10 -9.98
CA MET A 1 9.99 5.37 -10.98
C MET A 1 10.35 6.59 -11.78
N PRO A 2 10.16 6.60 -13.12
CA PRO A 2 10.37 7.79 -13.93
C PRO A 2 9.36 8.89 -13.58
N ILE A 3 9.79 10.16 -13.66
CA ILE A 3 8.91 11.31 -13.50
C ILE A 3 7.98 11.35 -14.73
N LYS A 4 6.67 11.17 -14.52
CA LYS A 4 5.67 11.37 -15.56
C LYS A 4 5.22 12.82 -15.55
N ASN A 5 5.63 13.60 -16.54
CA ASN A 5 5.15 14.97 -16.70
C ASN A 5 3.72 14.94 -17.24
N LYS A 6 2.78 15.50 -16.48
CA LYS A 6 1.39 15.75 -16.90
C LYS A 6 1.13 17.25 -16.83
N PHE A 7 0.30 17.74 -17.75
CA PHE A 7 -0.11 19.14 -17.79
C PHE A 7 -1.55 19.28 -17.27
N PHE A 8 -1.81 20.38 -16.57
CA PHE A 8 -3.16 20.84 -16.24
C PHE A 8 -3.49 22.04 -17.12
N SER A 9 -4.76 22.21 -17.46
CA SER A 9 -5.25 23.41 -18.16
C SER A 9 -5.85 24.40 -17.18
N ALA A 10 -5.88 25.67 -17.54
CA ALA A 10 -6.70 26.66 -16.86
C ALA A 10 -8.02 26.85 -17.63
N ASP A 11 -9.13 27.04 -16.93
CA ASP A 11 -10.38 27.50 -17.56
C ASP A 11 -10.33 29.01 -17.86
N SER A 12 -11.41 29.54 -18.45
CA SER A 12 -11.54 30.97 -18.77
C SER A 12 -11.50 31.89 -17.55
N SER A 13 -11.70 31.34 -16.34
CA SER A 13 -11.65 32.07 -15.07
C SER A 13 -10.29 31.93 -14.38
N GLY A 14 -9.34 31.20 -14.97
CA GLY A 14 -8.01 30.97 -14.42
C GLY A 14 -7.93 29.84 -13.39
N ASN A 15 -8.99 29.04 -13.22
CA ASN A 15 -8.96 27.89 -12.32
C ASN A 15 -8.18 26.74 -12.94
N LEU A 16 -7.31 26.10 -12.16
CA LEU A 16 -6.62 24.89 -12.59
C LEU A 16 -7.60 23.72 -12.68
N ILE A 17 -7.72 23.14 -13.87
CA ILE A 17 -8.51 21.93 -14.13
C ILE A 17 -7.59 20.72 -14.10
N ILE A 18 -7.84 19.85 -13.12
CA ILE A 18 -7.23 18.52 -13.04
C ILE A 18 -8.20 17.53 -13.72
N PRO A 19 -7.78 16.82 -14.79
CA PRO A 19 -8.64 15.81 -15.42
C PRO A 19 -9.07 14.73 -14.41
N ALA A 20 -10.33 14.30 -14.48
CA ALA A 20 -10.94 13.40 -13.51
C ALA A 20 -10.14 12.10 -13.30
N GLU A 21 -9.61 11.51 -14.36
CA GLU A 21 -8.76 10.31 -14.28
C GLU A 21 -7.46 10.57 -13.48
N THR A 22 -6.85 11.75 -13.65
CA THR A 22 -5.65 12.13 -12.91
C THR A 22 -5.96 12.45 -11.45
N ALA A 23 -7.07 13.13 -11.17
CA ALA A 23 -7.55 13.36 -9.80
C ALA A 23 -7.82 12.02 -9.08
N ALA A 24 -8.52 11.09 -9.73
CA ALA A 24 -8.81 9.76 -9.20
C ALA A 24 -7.52 8.98 -8.90
N GLY A 25 -6.54 8.98 -9.81
CA GLY A 25 -5.24 8.35 -9.59
C GLY A 25 -4.40 8.99 -8.47
N MET A 26 -4.68 10.25 -8.13
CA MET A 26 -4.09 10.97 -6.99
C MET A 26 -4.88 10.78 -5.69
N GLY A 27 -6.02 10.08 -5.74
CA GLY A 27 -6.88 9.83 -4.60
C GLY A 27 -7.78 11.00 -4.22
N ILE A 28 -7.84 12.03 -5.07
CA ILE A 28 -8.64 13.23 -4.88
C ILE A 28 -10.08 12.91 -5.25
N LYS A 29 -10.99 13.15 -4.30
CA LYS A 29 -12.43 12.98 -4.45
C LYS A 29 -13.14 14.33 -4.57
N SER A 30 -14.36 14.30 -5.11
CA SER A 30 -15.21 15.49 -5.16
C SER A 30 -15.47 15.98 -3.74
N GLY A 31 -15.19 17.27 -3.49
CA GLY A 31 -15.34 17.90 -2.18
C GLY A 31 -14.08 17.86 -1.29
N ASP A 32 -13.00 17.20 -1.71
CA ASP A 32 -11.76 17.21 -0.95
C ASP A 32 -11.14 18.61 -0.91
N GLN A 33 -10.66 19.03 0.26
CA GLN A 33 -9.79 20.19 0.40
C GLN A 33 -8.33 19.76 0.27
N ILE A 34 -7.66 20.20 -0.78
CA ILE A 34 -6.26 19.86 -1.05
C ILE A 34 -5.36 20.98 -0.55
N LYS A 35 -4.56 20.68 0.48
CA LYS A 35 -3.50 21.59 0.91
C LYS A 35 -2.46 21.71 -0.19
N PHE A 36 -2.01 22.93 -0.47
CA PHE A 36 -0.88 23.19 -1.34
C PHE A 36 0.10 24.15 -0.68
N SER A 37 1.33 24.18 -1.20
CA SER A 37 2.34 25.15 -0.82
C SER A 37 2.99 25.75 -2.06
N GLU A 38 3.18 27.06 -2.04
CA GLU A 38 3.87 27.80 -3.09
C GLU A 38 5.34 28.03 -2.71
N LYS A 39 6.24 27.86 -3.68
CA LYS A 39 7.66 28.19 -3.52
C LYS A 39 8.23 28.71 -4.83
N GLY A 40 8.45 30.02 -4.92
CA GLY A 40 8.91 30.68 -6.15
C GLY A 40 7.91 30.46 -7.28
N SER A 41 8.35 29.85 -8.39
CA SER A 41 7.48 29.48 -9.52
C SER A 41 6.98 28.03 -9.47
N SER A 42 7.00 27.40 -8.29
CA SER A 42 6.55 26.02 -8.09
C SER A 42 5.35 25.93 -7.14
N LEU A 43 4.42 25.04 -7.49
CA LEU A 43 3.29 24.65 -6.67
C LEU A 43 3.44 23.19 -6.27
N THR A 44 3.33 22.88 -4.97
CA THR A 44 3.33 21.51 -4.45
C THR A 44 1.97 21.20 -3.84
N LEU A 45 1.31 20.14 -4.30
CA LEU A 45 0.06 19.63 -3.74
C LEU A 45 0.35 18.54 -2.70
N CYS A 46 -0.31 18.62 -1.54
CA CYS A 46 -0.32 17.55 -0.55
C CYS A 46 -1.51 16.63 -0.84
N LEU A 47 -1.25 15.48 -1.43
CA LEU A 47 -2.28 14.48 -1.73
C LEU A 47 -2.90 13.91 -0.44
N PRO A 48 -4.14 13.41 -0.51
CA PRO A 48 -4.76 12.69 0.60
C PRO A 48 -3.87 11.53 1.08
N MET A 49 -3.88 11.25 2.40
CA MET A 49 -3.16 10.11 2.93
C MET A 49 -3.68 8.81 2.31
N ARG A 50 -2.76 7.95 1.87
CA ARG A 50 -3.07 6.64 1.29
C ARG A 50 -2.15 5.57 1.85
N LEU A 51 -2.62 4.32 1.80
CA LEU A 51 -1.80 3.17 2.14
C LEU A 51 -0.81 2.92 0.99
N GLU A 52 0.47 3.23 1.18
CA GLU A 52 1.49 3.05 0.14
C GLU A 52 2.02 1.61 0.09
N LYS A 53 2.19 0.99 1.26
CA LYS A 53 2.77 -0.34 1.40
C LYS A 53 2.03 -1.15 2.46
N LEU A 54 1.69 -2.39 2.12
CA LEU A 54 1.13 -3.37 3.04
C LEU A 54 2.14 -4.50 3.26
N TYR A 55 2.46 -4.79 4.53
CA TYR A 55 3.33 -5.90 4.92
C TYR A 55 2.45 -6.96 5.58
N ILE A 56 2.51 -8.20 5.08
CA ILE A 56 1.69 -9.32 5.54
C ILE A 56 2.62 -10.46 5.96
N GLU A 57 2.61 -10.78 7.26
CA GLU A 57 3.29 -11.94 7.80
C GLU A 57 2.31 -13.13 7.85
N VAL A 58 2.25 -13.91 6.78
CA VAL A 58 1.29 -15.03 6.64
C VAL A 58 1.64 -16.26 7.48
N THR A 59 2.86 -16.32 8.02
CA THR A 59 3.31 -17.37 8.93
C THR A 59 4.35 -16.79 9.85
N SER A 60 4.44 -17.29 11.08
CA SER A 60 5.56 -17.03 11.99
C SER A 60 6.60 -18.14 11.99
N LYS A 61 6.42 -19.19 11.17
CA LYS A 61 7.37 -20.29 11.01
C LYS A 61 8.61 -19.86 10.22
N CYS A 62 9.77 -20.40 10.59
CA CYS A 62 11.02 -20.18 9.89
C CYS A 62 11.85 -21.47 9.93
N ASN A 63 12.52 -21.80 8.82
CA ASN A 63 13.42 -22.96 8.72
C ASN A 63 14.85 -22.66 9.18
N LEU A 64 15.12 -21.43 9.64
CA LEU A 64 16.42 -20.98 10.10
C LEU A 64 16.39 -20.60 11.59
N ASN A 65 17.51 -20.79 12.27
CA ASN A 65 17.72 -20.41 13.67
C ASN A 65 18.79 -19.30 13.78
N CYS A 66 18.50 -18.14 13.20
CA CYS A 66 19.46 -17.03 13.13
C CYS A 66 19.87 -16.56 14.54
N ARG A 67 21.17 -16.37 14.77
CA ARG A 67 21.72 -15.89 16.08
C ARG A 67 21.11 -14.57 16.53
N THR A 68 20.79 -13.69 15.59
CA THR A 68 20.24 -12.34 15.82
C THR A 68 18.71 -12.29 15.70
N CYS A 69 18.03 -13.44 15.61
CA CYS A 69 16.58 -13.45 15.48
C CYS A 69 15.89 -12.93 16.75
N ILE A 70 15.01 -11.94 16.60
CA ILE A 70 14.22 -11.41 17.72
C ILE A 70 13.29 -12.49 18.32
N ARG A 71 12.90 -13.50 17.54
CA ARG A 71 12.05 -14.60 18.03
C ARG A 71 12.71 -15.50 19.07
N ASN A 72 14.03 -15.40 19.25
CA ASN A 72 14.74 -16.16 20.30
C ASN A 72 14.32 -15.73 21.73
N VAL A 73 13.61 -14.60 21.87
CA VAL A 73 13.10 -14.09 23.15
C VAL A 73 11.58 -14.02 23.21
N TRP A 74 10.89 -14.69 22.29
CA TRP A 74 9.42 -14.74 22.22
C TRP A 74 8.92 -16.07 22.80
N ASP A 75 7.81 -16.01 23.54
CA ASP A 75 7.18 -17.20 24.15
C ASP A 75 6.01 -17.74 23.30
N GLU A 76 5.70 -17.09 22.18
CA GLU A 76 4.61 -17.47 21.28
C GLU A 76 4.96 -18.66 20.38
N ALA A 77 4.05 -19.63 20.31
CA ALA A 77 4.18 -20.74 19.39
C ALA A 77 4.09 -20.28 17.92
N PRO A 78 4.92 -20.83 17.01
CA PRO A 78 4.80 -20.56 15.58
C PRO A 78 3.45 -21.00 15.01
N GLY A 79 2.90 -20.22 14.10
CA GLY A 79 1.58 -20.41 13.51
C GLY A 79 1.51 -19.93 12.07
N GLU A 80 0.36 -20.21 11.46
CA GLU A 80 0.04 -19.86 10.08
C GLU A 80 -1.26 -19.07 10.07
N MET A 81 -1.33 -18.07 9.18
CA MET A 81 -2.52 -17.28 8.97
C MET A 81 -3.60 -18.17 8.35
N SER A 82 -4.79 -18.17 8.95
CA SER A 82 -5.91 -18.90 8.36
C SER A 82 -6.44 -18.22 7.11
N GLU A 83 -7.11 -18.99 6.26
CA GLU A 83 -7.78 -18.49 5.05
C GLU A 83 -8.82 -17.42 5.37
N GLU A 84 -9.54 -17.56 6.49
CA GLU A 84 -10.55 -16.59 6.93
C GLU A 84 -9.92 -15.24 7.25
N VAL A 85 -8.78 -15.23 7.94
CA VAL A 85 -8.04 -14.00 8.24
C VAL A 85 -7.50 -13.38 6.96
N PHE A 86 -6.95 -14.20 6.06
CA PHE A 86 -6.47 -13.71 4.77
C PHE A 86 -7.60 -13.08 3.93
N LYS A 87 -8.79 -13.68 3.92
CA LYS A 87 -9.97 -13.12 3.27
C LYS A 87 -10.36 -11.75 3.83
N VAL A 88 -10.29 -11.55 5.14
CA VAL A 88 -10.53 -10.23 5.75
C VAL A 88 -9.54 -9.18 5.24
N ILE A 89 -8.28 -9.56 5.01
CA ILE A 89 -7.27 -8.67 4.43
C ILE A 89 -7.66 -8.29 2.99
N LEU A 90 -8.08 -9.26 2.17
CA LEU A 90 -8.53 -9.01 0.79
C LEU A 90 -9.77 -8.10 0.75
N ASP A 91 -10.75 -8.37 1.60
CA ASP A 91 -11.96 -7.55 1.71
C ASP A 91 -11.62 -6.12 2.17
N GLY A 92 -10.61 -5.97 3.03
CA GLY A 92 -10.06 -4.68 3.42
C GLY A 92 -9.40 -3.95 2.25
N LEU A 93 -8.53 -4.63 1.49
CA LEU A 93 -7.86 -4.09 0.31
C LEU A 93 -8.86 -3.56 -0.74
N ASN A 94 -9.93 -4.31 -0.99
CA ASN A 94 -10.98 -3.93 -1.95
C ASN A 94 -11.75 -2.66 -1.55
N ARG A 95 -11.68 -2.21 -0.29
CA ARG A 95 -12.32 -0.97 0.18
C ARG A 95 -11.45 0.27 -0.04
N PHE A 96 -10.16 0.10 -0.33
CA PHE A 96 -9.29 1.24 -0.62
C PHE A 96 -9.56 1.75 -2.04
N PRO A 97 -9.74 3.07 -2.23
CA PRO A 97 -9.97 3.65 -3.55
C PRO A 97 -8.75 3.51 -4.46
N ILE A 98 -7.56 3.40 -3.87
CA ILE A 98 -6.29 3.16 -4.54
C ILE A 98 -5.59 2.06 -3.76
N LEU A 99 -5.24 0.98 -4.46
CA LEU A 99 -4.48 -0.12 -3.87
C LEU A 99 -3.05 0.35 -3.53
N PRO A 100 -2.43 -0.24 -2.49
CA PRO A 100 -1.04 0.05 -2.17
C PRO A 100 -0.12 -0.25 -3.35
N GLU A 101 0.90 0.60 -3.54
CA GLU A 101 1.92 0.39 -4.58
C GLU A 101 2.68 -0.92 -4.35
N LYS A 102 2.80 -1.34 -3.09
CA LYS A 102 3.49 -2.58 -2.72
C LYS A 102 2.73 -3.39 -1.69
N ILE A 103 2.48 -4.65 -2.02
CA ILE A 103 2.13 -5.68 -1.03
C ILE A 103 3.36 -6.57 -0.86
N PHE A 104 3.80 -6.74 0.37
CA PHE A 104 4.99 -7.51 0.73
C PHE A 104 4.61 -8.65 1.67
N PHE A 105 4.86 -9.88 1.25
CA PHE A 105 4.75 -11.05 2.11
C PHE A 105 6.08 -11.28 2.82
N GLY A 106 6.09 -11.11 4.13
CA GLY A 106 7.28 -11.29 4.94
C GLY A 106 7.18 -10.56 6.27
N GLY A 107 8.19 -10.77 7.10
CA GLY A 107 8.25 -10.28 8.47
C GLY A 107 9.54 -10.79 9.11
N PHE A 108 9.44 -11.39 10.29
CA PHE A 108 10.57 -12.06 10.93
C PHE A 108 10.67 -13.56 10.57
N SER A 109 9.77 -14.06 9.71
CA SER A 109 9.62 -15.47 9.31
C SER A 109 10.07 -15.74 7.88
N GLU A 110 10.05 -17.02 7.49
CA GLU A 110 10.21 -17.45 6.10
C GLU A 110 8.81 -17.62 5.46
N PRO A 111 8.34 -16.66 4.63
CA PRO A 111 6.99 -16.70 4.06
C PRO A 111 6.75 -17.95 3.19
N LEU A 112 7.79 -18.52 2.57
CA LEU A 112 7.68 -19.74 1.77
C LEU A 112 7.40 -21.00 2.60
N SER A 113 7.46 -20.90 3.94
CA SER A 113 7.06 -21.99 4.84
C SER A 113 5.54 -22.14 4.98
N HIS A 114 4.75 -21.16 4.53
CA HIS A 114 3.29 -21.25 4.54
C HIS A 114 2.81 -22.09 3.33
N PRO A 115 2.04 -23.19 3.53
CA PRO A 115 1.67 -24.10 2.45
C PRO A 115 0.87 -23.43 1.32
N CYS A 116 0.08 -22.40 1.63
CA CYS A 116 -0.74 -21.68 0.66
C CYS A 116 -0.11 -20.36 0.14
N ILE A 117 1.18 -20.09 0.38
CA ILE A 117 1.80 -18.80 0.03
C ILE A 117 1.63 -18.43 -1.46
N ILE A 118 1.76 -19.41 -2.37
CA ILE A 118 1.66 -19.16 -3.81
C ILE A 118 0.22 -18.76 -4.19
N ASP A 119 -0.79 -19.40 -3.59
CA ASP A 119 -2.20 -19.03 -3.76
C ASP A 119 -2.45 -17.60 -3.25
N MET A 120 -1.98 -17.31 -2.04
CA MET A 120 -2.12 -15.99 -1.41
C MET A 120 -1.50 -14.87 -2.25
N ILE A 121 -0.31 -15.07 -2.82
CA ILE A 121 0.33 -14.10 -3.72
C ILE A 121 -0.52 -13.89 -4.98
N SER A 122 -1.04 -14.96 -5.58
CA SER A 122 -1.83 -14.86 -6.82
C SER A 122 -3.14 -14.08 -6.63
N ARG A 123 -3.68 -14.05 -5.41
CA ARG A 123 -4.94 -13.38 -5.06
C ARG A 123 -4.80 -11.89 -4.74
N VAL A 124 -3.57 -11.38 -4.64
CA VAL A 124 -3.28 -9.95 -4.43
C VAL A 124 -2.55 -9.30 -5.61
N SER A 125 -2.32 -10.06 -6.69
CA SER A 125 -1.61 -9.64 -7.90
C SER A 125 -2.54 -9.00 -8.93
#